data_AF-A0AA39MDH7-F1
#
_entry.id   AF-A0AA39MDH7-F1
#
_cell.length_a   1.000
_cell.length_b   1.000
_cell.length_c   1.000
_cell.angle_alpha   90.00
_cell.angle_beta   90.00
_cell.angle_gamma   90.00
#
_symmetry.space_group_name_H-M   'P 1'
#
loop_
_entity.id
_entity.type
_entity.pdbx_description
1 polymer ?
#
loop_
_entity_poly.entity_id
_entity_poly.type
_entity_poly.pdbx_seq_one_letter_code
_entity_poly.pdbx_strand_id
1 'polypeptide(L)'
;MLRNSDIQGLNVPGSIHNLITKLFADDTTVYLSENDSFNELQKILIEWCLASRAKFNIEKTKCIPIGTKKYRETFYKSRQINEYDNKIPHNIHIVQEGEAICSLGCWIGNNIDNATPWTPIIEKIDKSLTQWNKSHPTLEGRSYIVQLVVGNGTQFLTKVQGMPNHIKSILTKKIRNFMWNDAKSSPVSLETLYAPKHQGGKNLLDLQSRNKAIMLMTLKSLLCNNSNQAIWQNTAHALYAMNVSYKHKKIDNNTKMNMFLQSWNITTRQNTNLSQDLIQVVKQAKEYNLKIDARTLTNEGKCKMPLWYHNASSTKTNRITNSKQGKCLRNNHKIYTVKDAIDITTNQPNNHKISGKKCKCEKCKEERSKGCTNPAKCLLTVKKLLNELPPHWRPQNNDRYENEETSDKESQDYNDAIKTFEYKLPTSNEIHNAL
;
A
#
# COMPACT_ATOMS: atom_id res chain seq x y z
N MET A 1 -11.32 -16.74 22.57
CA MET A 1 -11.40 -18.02 21.82
C MET A 1 -10.47 -17.98 20.61
N LEU A 2 -10.82 -17.39 19.45
CA LEU A 2 -9.93 -17.41 18.26
C LEU A 2 -8.54 -16.74 18.41
N ARG A 3 -8.42 -15.67 19.19
CA ARG A 3 -7.10 -15.03 19.42
C ARG A 3 -6.26 -15.73 20.50
N ASN A 4 -6.85 -16.67 21.23
CA ASN A 4 -6.22 -17.43 22.31
C ASN A 4 -6.07 -18.92 21.94
N SER A 5 -6.36 -19.28 20.68
CA SER A 5 -6.19 -20.63 20.15
C SER A 5 -4.83 -20.79 19.48
N ASP A 6 -4.50 -22.01 19.05
CA ASP A 6 -3.23 -22.31 18.38
C ASP A 6 -3.24 -21.97 16.88
N ILE A 7 -4.40 -21.53 16.36
CA ILE A 7 -4.56 -20.99 15.00
C ILE A 7 -3.58 -19.83 14.75
N GLN A 8 -2.68 -20.04 13.79
CA GLN A 8 -1.64 -19.09 13.41
C GLN A 8 -2.19 -17.96 12.52
N GLY A 9 -3.12 -18.28 11.61
CA GLY A 9 -3.70 -17.35 10.65
C GLY A 9 -2.71 -16.86 9.58
N LEU A 10 -2.99 -15.69 9.00
CA LEU A 10 -2.16 -15.11 7.94
C LEU A 10 -1.06 -14.22 8.51
N ASN A 11 0.20 -14.61 8.30
CA ASN A 11 1.35 -13.76 8.62
C ASN A 11 1.51 -12.64 7.57
N VAL A 12 1.43 -11.38 8.00
CA VAL A 12 1.65 -10.22 7.15
C VAL A 12 3.01 -9.62 7.51
N PRO A 13 3.99 -9.60 6.58
CA PRO A 13 5.30 -9.03 6.84
C PRO A 13 5.20 -7.58 7.33
N GLY A 14 5.85 -7.29 8.46
CA GLY A 14 5.82 -5.97 9.09
C GLY A 14 4.64 -5.71 10.02
N SER A 15 3.68 -6.65 10.14
CA SER A 15 2.64 -6.59 11.18
C SER A 15 3.12 -7.25 12.47
N ILE A 16 2.72 -6.69 13.62
CA ILE A 16 3.04 -7.23 14.96
C ILE A 16 2.26 -8.52 15.24
N HIS A 17 1.04 -8.62 14.69
CA HIS A 17 0.14 -9.73 14.93
C HIS A 17 -0.26 -10.39 13.61
N ASN A 18 -0.38 -11.72 13.61
CA ASN A 18 -0.98 -12.43 12.50
C ASN A 18 -2.45 -12.05 12.36
N LEU A 19 -2.93 -11.98 11.13
CA LEU A 19 -4.32 -11.76 10.82
C LEU A 19 -5.06 -13.09 10.94
N ILE A 20 -5.76 -13.30 12.05
CA ILE A 20 -6.56 -14.53 12.29
C ILE A 20 -8.01 -14.32 11.86
N THR A 21 -8.61 -13.18 12.21
CA THR A 21 -10.03 -12.90 11.90
C THR A 21 -10.26 -11.42 11.62
N LYS A 22 -11.24 -11.16 10.75
CA LYS A 22 -11.78 -9.83 10.46
C LYS A 22 -13.30 -9.91 10.53
N LEU A 23 -13.89 -8.99 11.28
CA LEU A 23 -15.32 -8.92 11.53
C LEU A 23 -15.87 -7.60 11.01
N PHE A 24 -17.04 -7.64 10.37
CA PHE A 24 -17.80 -6.46 10.01
C PHE A 24 -19.29 -6.78 10.14
N ALA A 25 -19.92 -6.27 11.19
CA ALA A 25 -21.26 -6.70 11.61
C ALA A 25 -21.33 -8.24 11.76
N ASP A 26 -22.21 -8.90 11.02
CA ASP A 26 -22.36 -10.36 10.97
C ASP A 26 -21.37 -11.05 10.02
N ASP A 27 -20.81 -10.31 9.04
CA ASP A 27 -19.81 -10.84 8.13
C ASP A 27 -18.49 -11.13 8.88
N THR A 28 -18.14 -12.42 8.91
CA THR A 28 -16.95 -12.93 9.58
C THR A 28 -16.01 -13.59 8.59
N THR A 29 -14.79 -13.10 8.51
CA THR A 29 -13.70 -13.74 7.76
C THR A 29 -12.69 -14.31 8.73
N VAL A 30 -12.34 -15.59 8.55
CA VAL A 30 -11.26 -16.26 9.28
C VAL A 30 -10.17 -16.62 8.27
N TYR A 31 -8.92 -16.42 8.68
CA TYR A 31 -7.73 -16.74 7.90
C TYR A 31 -7.05 -17.92 8.58
N LEU A 32 -6.69 -18.92 7.78
CA LEU A 32 -5.99 -20.12 8.22
C LEU A 32 -4.68 -20.25 7.46
N SER A 33 -3.61 -20.58 8.18
CA SER A 33 -2.32 -20.96 7.64
C SER A 33 -2.35 -22.42 7.14
N GLU A 34 -1.34 -22.84 6.38
CA GLU A 34 -1.17 -24.25 6.00
C GLU A 34 -0.93 -25.18 7.21
N ASN A 35 -0.47 -24.61 8.33
CA ASN A 35 -0.22 -25.33 9.59
C ASN A 35 -1.44 -25.34 10.52
N ASP A 36 -2.51 -24.62 10.18
CA ASP A 36 -3.73 -24.57 11.00
C ASP A 36 -4.63 -25.77 10.70
N SER A 37 -5.56 -26.05 11.61
CA SER A 37 -6.58 -27.10 11.42
C SER A 37 -7.99 -26.51 11.30
N PHE A 38 -8.70 -26.91 10.25
CA PHE A 38 -10.12 -26.61 10.10
C PHE A 38 -10.95 -27.23 11.23
N ASN A 39 -10.55 -28.39 11.75
CA ASN A 39 -11.21 -29.04 12.87
C ASN A 39 -11.10 -28.22 14.17
N GLU A 40 -9.93 -27.64 14.44
CA GLU A 40 -9.74 -26.74 15.58
C GLU A 40 -10.63 -25.50 15.46
N LEU A 41 -10.66 -24.87 14.27
CA LEU A 41 -11.57 -23.77 14.00
C LEU A 41 -13.03 -24.19 14.25
N GLN A 42 -13.45 -25.35 13.75
CA GLN A 42 -14.82 -25.82 13.90
C GLN A 42 -15.20 -26.01 15.37
N LYS A 43 -14.30 -26.55 16.21
CA LYS A 43 -14.52 -26.66 17.67
C LYS A 43 -14.76 -25.28 18.30
N ILE A 44 -13.91 -24.32 17.98
CA ILE A 44 -14.01 -22.94 18.49
C ILE A 44 -15.34 -22.29 18.05
N LEU A 45 -15.72 -22.46 16.77
CA LEU A 45 -16.96 -21.89 16.25
C LEU A 45 -18.19 -22.55 16.89
N ILE A 46 -18.17 -23.87 17.14
CA ILE A 46 -19.26 -24.58 17.82
C ILE A 46 -19.40 -24.08 19.27
N GLU A 47 -18.30 -23.99 20.01
CA GLU A 47 -18.33 -23.48 21.39
C GLU A 47 -18.89 -22.05 21.45
N TRP A 48 -18.44 -21.19 20.53
CA TRP A 48 -18.98 -19.84 20.40
C TRP A 48 -20.47 -19.83 20.05
N CYS A 49 -20.93 -20.69 19.14
CA CYS A 49 -22.35 -20.83 18.79
C CYS A 49 -23.19 -21.27 20.00
N LEU A 50 -22.68 -22.21 20.81
CA LEU A 50 -23.36 -22.65 22.03
C LEU A 50 -23.47 -21.53 23.07
N ALA A 51 -22.41 -20.75 23.26
CA ALA A 51 -22.38 -19.65 24.21
C ALA A 51 -23.24 -18.45 23.76
N SER A 52 -23.19 -18.10 22.47
CA SER A 52 -23.91 -16.94 21.90
C SER A 52 -25.36 -17.24 21.51
N ARG A 53 -25.71 -18.52 21.36
CA ARG A 53 -26.96 -19.00 20.73
C ARG A 53 -27.12 -18.56 19.26
N ALA A 54 -26.07 -18.06 18.63
CA ALA A 54 -26.03 -17.74 17.21
C ALA A 54 -25.62 -18.96 16.36
N LYS A 55 -25.92 -18.92 15.06
CA LYS A 55 -25.57 -19.99 14.11
C LYS A 55 -24.98 -19.42 12.84
N PHE A 56 -23.85 -19.97 12.38
CA PHE A 56 -23.28 -19.64 11.08
C PHE A 56 -24.16 -20.15 9.94
N ASN A 57 -24.35 -19.31 8.93
CA ASN A 57 -25.02 -19.72 7.70
C ASN A 57 -24.02 -20.45 6.80
N ILE A 58 -24.05 -21.79 6.83
CA ILE A 58 -23.13 -22.64 6.08
C ILE A 58 -23.29 -22.48 4.57
N GLU A 59 -24.52 -22.28 4.07
CA GLU A 59 -24.78 -22.06 2.64
C GLU A 59 -24.13 -20.77 2.12
N LYS A 60 -24.04 -19.74 2.98
CA LYS A 60 -23.33 -18.49 2.67
C LYS A 60 -21.83 -18.57 2.94
N THR A 61 -21.36 -19.61 3.64
CA THR A 61 -19.94 -19.77 3.99
C THR A 61 -19.17 -20.26 2.77
N LYS A 62 -18.09 -19.55 2.45
CA LYS A 62 -17.23 -19.84 1.30
C LYS A 62 -15.77 -19.92 1.73
N CYS A 63 -15.02 -20.78 1.07
CA CYS A 63 -13.58 -20.92 1.28
C CYS A 63 -12.82 -20.47 0.02
N ILE A 64 -11.88 -19.52 0.17
CA ILE A 64 -10.98 -19.11 -0.90
C ILE A 64 -9.58 -19.64 -0.56
N PRO A 65 -9.03 -20.59 -1.33
CA PRO A 65 -7.64 -21.01 -1.11
C PRO A 65 -6.68 -19.96 -1.65
N ILE A 66 -5.74 -19.54 -0.80
CA ILE A 66 -4.69 -18.56 -1.12
C ILE A 66 -3.35 -19.31 -1.17
N GLY A 67 -2.57 -19.09 -2.21
CA GLY A 67 -1.24 -19.70 -2.35
C GLY A 67 -0.86 -20.03 -3.79
N THR A 68 0.13 -20.90 -3.94
CA THR A 68 0.60 -21.35 -5.25
C THR A 68 -0.50 -22.08 -6.01
N LYS A 69 -0.46 -22.04 -7.36
CA LYS A 69 -1.42 -22.78 -8.18
C LYS A 69 -1.47 -24.27 -7.82
N LYS A 70 -0.30 -24.88 -7.58
CA LYS A 70 -0.17 -26.27 -7.15
C LYS A 70 -0.90 -26.53 -5.83
N TYR A 71 -0.71 -25.68 -4.81
CA TYR A 71 -1.42 -25.83 -3.54
C TYR A 71 -2.94 -25.75 -3.72
N ARG A 72 -3.42 -24.77 -4.51
CA ARG A 72 -4.85 -24.58 -4.77
C ARG A 72 -5.46 -25.79 -5.50
N GLU A 73 -4.75 -26.34 -6.50
CA GLU A 73 -5.16 -27.56 -7.20
C GLU A 73 -5.24 -28.78 -6.26
N THR A 74 -4.26 -28.94 -5.36
CA THR A 74 -4.31 -29.99 -4.34
C THR A 74 -5.49 -29.78 -3.40
N PHE A 75 -5.68 -28.56 -2.89
CA PHE A 75 -6.78 -28.21 -1.99
C PHE A 75 -8.16 -28.45 -2.61
N TYR A 76 -8.35 -28.16 -3.90
CA TYR A 76 -9.61 -28.46 -4.59
C TYR A 76 -9.90 -29.96 -4.64
N LYS A 77 -8.86 -30.79 -4.82
CA LYS A 77 -8.99 -32.25 -4.89
C LYS A 77 -9.17 -32.89 -3.51
N SER A 78 -8.38 -32.47 -2.53
CA SER A 78 -8.39 -33.06 -1.19
C SER A 78 -9.51 -32.49 -0.31
N ARG A 79 -9.86 -31.21 -0.50
CA ARG A 79 -10.64 -30.37 0.43
C ARG A 79 -10.01 -30.29 1.82
N GLN A 80 -8.69 -30.46 1.93
CA GLN A 80 -7.96 -30.42 3.20
C GLN A 80 -6.91 -29.31 3.16
N ILE A 81 -6.74 -28.59 4.27
CA ILE A 81 -5.72 -27.54 4.42
C ILE A 81 -4.32 -28.16 4.37
N ASN A 82 -4.12 -29.28 5.08
CA ASN A 82 -2.91 -30.09 5.07
C ASN A 82 -3.25 -31.59 5.11
N GLU A 83 -2.24 -32.44 4.96
CA GLU A 83 -2.40 -33.90 4.83
C GLU A 83 -3.06 -34.56 6.06
N TYR A 84 -2.98 -33.93 7.23
CA TYR A 84 -3.49 -34.46 8.50
C TYR A 84 -4.82 -33.84 8.94
N ASP A 85 -5.34 -32.85 8.21
CA ASP A 85 -6.55 -32.12 8.59
C ASP A 85 -7.82 -32.80 8.06
N ASN A 86 -8.95 -32.52 8.70
CA ASN A 86 -10.24 -33.02 8.23
C ASN A 86 -10.65 -32.34 6.91
N LYS A 87 -11.41 -33.08 6.09
CA LYS A 87 -11.99 -32.52 4.87
C LYS A 87 -12.98 -31.42 5.21
N ILE A 88 -12.88 -30.30 4.51
CA ILE A 88 -13.88 -29.24 4.56
C ILE A 88 -15.22 -29.83 4.07
N PRO A 89 -16.29 -29.71 4.87
CA PRO A 89 -17.62 -30.23 4.54
C PRO A 89 -18.08 -29.87 3.13
N HIS A 90 -18.70 -30.82 2.43
CA HIS A 90 -19.11 -30.64 1.03
C HIS A 90 -20.13 -29.52 0.80
N ASN A 91 -20.88 -29.14 1.84
CA ASN A 91 -21.83 -28.04 1.80
C ASN A 91 -21.18 -26.64 1.90
N ILE A 92 -19.87 -26.56 2.18
CA ILE A 92 -19.11 -25.31 2.09
C ILE A 92 -18.53 -25.20 0.69
N HIS A 93 -18.89 -24.11 -0.01
CA HIS A 93 -18.39 -23.86 -1.35
C HIS A 93 -16.90 -23.48 -1.31
N ILE A 94 -16.10 -24.13 -2.16
CA ILE A 94 -14.69 -23.77 -2.36
C ILE A 94 -14.58 -23.04 -3.70
N VAL A 95 -14.20 -21.76 -3.63
CA VAL A 95 -14.13 -20.84 -4.76
C VAL A 95 -13.06 -21.30 -5.74
N GLN A 96 -13.47 -21.54 -6.99
CA GLN A 96 -12.59 -22.07 -8.04
C GLN A 96 -11.74 -20.99 -8.72
N GLU A 97 -10.82 -21.42 -9.58
CA GLU A 97 -10.07 -20.49 -10.44
C GLU A 97 -11.00 -19.76 -11.41
N GLY A 98 -10.82 -18.43 -11.54
CA GLY A 98 -11.67 -17.58 -12.37
C GLY A 98 -13.03 -17.23 -11.73
N GLU A 99 -13.35 -17.83 -10.58
CA GLU A 99 -14.57 -17.52 -9.83
C GLU A 99 -14.30 -16.38 -8.84
N ALA A 100 -15.24 -15.42 -8.78
CA ALA A 100 -15.19 -14.31 -7.84
C ALA A 100 -16.35 -14.37 -6.86
N ILE A 101 -16.09 -14.02 -5.59
CA ILE A 101 -17.14 -13.85 -4.58
C ILE A 101 -17.16 -12.41 -4.09
N CYS A 102 -18.35 -11.90 -3.78
CA CYS A 102 -18.51 -10.59 -3.15
C CYS A 102 -18.36 -10.72 -1.63
N SER A 103 -17.41 -9.98 -1.05
CA SER A 103 -17.21 -9.81 0.39
C SER A 103 -17.10 -8.32 0.69
N LEU A 104 -18.00 -7.79 1.53
CA LEU A 104 -18.08 -6.36 1.86
C LEU A 104 -18.12 -5.43 0.63
N GLY A 105 -18.82 -5.86 -0.42
CA GLY A 105 -18.93 -5.13 -1.69
C GLY A 105 -17.71 -5.26 -2.62
N CYS A 106 -16.69 -6.02 -2.22
CA CYS A 106 -15.46 -6.25 -2.99
C CYS A 106 -15.45 -7.65 -3.56
N TRP A 107 -15.03 -7.80 -4.81
CA TRP A 107 -15.00 -9.08 -5.49
C TRP A 107 -13.62 -9.73 -5.38
N ILE A 108 -13.55 -10.87 -4.71
CA ILE A 108 -12.30 -11.56 -4.38
C ILE A 108 -12.31 -12.94 -5.03
N GLY A 109 -11.19 -13.33 -5.63
CA GLY A 109 -11.00 -14.63 -6.23
C GLY A 109 -9.63 -14.75 -6.91
N ASN A 110 -9.27 -15.96 -7.30
CA ASN A 110 -8.01 -16.22 -8.00
C ASN A 110 -8.21 -16.08 -9.51
N ASN A 111 -7.36 -15.31 -10.20
CA ASN A 111 -7.41 -15.09 -11.66
C ASN A 111 -8.79 -14.63 -12.18
N ILE A 112 -9.43 -13.72 -11.43
CA ILE A 112 -10.73 -13.14 -11.80
C ILE A 112 -10.57 -12.00 -12.82
N ASP A 113 -11.59 -11.81 -13.66
CA ASP A 113 -11.70 -10.63 -14.51
C ASP A 113 -12.16 -9.42 -13.70
N ASN A 114 -11.32 -8.39 -13.64
CA ASN A 114 -11.61 -7.14 -12.93
C ASN A 114 -12.77 -6.34 -13.53
N ALA A 115 -13.25 -6.71 -14.72
CA ALA A 115 -14.45 -6.12 -15.33
C ALA A 115 -15.76 -6.73 -14.80
N THR A 116 -15.76 -8.03 -14.44
CA THR A 116 -16.98 -8.74 -14.00
C THR A 116 -17.74 -8.04 -12.87
N PRO A 117 -17.08 -7.47 -11.84
CA PRO A 117 -17.74 -6.70 -10.78
C PRO A 117 -18.58 -5.51 -11.26
N TRP A 118 -18.25 -4.94 -12.43
CA TRP A 118 -18.86 -3.74 -12.96
C TRP A 118 -20.18 -3.97 -13.67
N THR A 119 -20.43 -5.19 -14.17
CA THR A 119 -21.67 -5.54 -14.89
C THR A 119 -22.94 -5.20 -14.12
N PRO A 120 -23.16 -5.70 -12.88
CA PRO A 120 -24.38 -5.37 -12.13
C PRO A 120 -24.49 -3.88 -11.79
N ILE A 121 -23.37 -3.18 -11.62
CA ILE A 121 -23.36 -1.73 -11.36
C ILE A 121 -23.80 -0.97 -12.60
N ILE A 122 -23.29 -1.34 -13.78
CA ILE A 122 -23.66 -0.73 -15.05
C ILE A 122 -25.15 -0.95 -15.33
N GLU A 123 -25.67 -2.16 -15.12
CA GLU A 123 -27.09 -2.46 -15.30
C GLU A 123 -27.98 -1.64 -14.35
N LYS A 124 -27.57 -1.48 -13.09
CA LYS A 124 -28.28 -0.65 -12.12
C LYS A 124 -28.27 0.84 -12.52
N ILE A 125 -27.13 1.33 -12.99
CA ILE A 125 -26.99 2.69 -13.51
C ILE A 125 -27.91 2.89 -14.73
N ASP A 126 -27.90 1.95 -15.67
CA ASP A 126 -28.73 2.01 -16.87
C ASP A 126 -30.22 2.08 -16.52
N LYS A 127 -30.70 1.14 -15.69
CA LYS A 127 -32.09 1.16 -15.21
C LYS A 127 -32.47 2.49 -14.56
N SER A 128 -31.57 3.04 -13.76
CA SER A 128 -31.79 4.33 -13.07
C SER A 128 -31.83 5.50 -14.06
N LEU A 129 -30.87 5.59 -14.99
CA LEU A 129 -30.83 6.66 -15.99
C LEU A 129 -32.03 6.59 -16.95
N THR A 130 -32.43 5.39 -17.38
CA THR A 130 -33.65 5.19 -18.19
C THR A 130 -34.90 5.67 -17.44
N GLN A 131 -35.01 5.37 -16.15
CA GLN A 131 -36.14 5.83 -15.35
C GLN A 131 -36.14 7.35 -15.19
N TRP A 132 -34.99 7.97 -14.91
CA TRP A 132 -34.87 9.43 -14.82
C TRP A 132 -35.15 10.12 -16.16
N ASN A 133 -34.84 9.48 -17.29
CA ASN A 133 -35.08 10.09 -18.60
C ASN A 133 -36.57 10.33 -18.88
N LYS A 134 -37.47 9.53 -18.26
CA LYS A 134 -38.93 9.68 -18.38
C LYS A 134 -39.45 10.98 -17.76
N SER A 135 -38.72 11.61 -16.85
CA SER A 135 -39.12 12.89 -16.25
C SER A 135 -38.68 14.10 -17.08
N HIS A 136 -38.13 13.89 -18.28
CA HIS A 136 -37.64 14.93 -19.19
C HIS A 136 -36.77 16.01 -18.50
N PRO A 137 -35.72 15.62 -17.77
CA PRO A 137 -34.91 16.57 -17.02
C PRO A 137 -34.23 17.59 -17.95
N THR A 138 -34.12 18.83 -17.47
CA THR A 138 -33.34 19.88 -18.11
C THR A 138 -31.86 19.47 -18.21
N LEU A 139 -31.07 20.16 -19.03
CA LEU A 139 -29.63 19.88 -19.14
C LEU A 139 -28.90 19.99 -17.79
N GLU A 140 -29.33 20.93 -16.94
CA GLU A 140 -28.82 21.08 -15.59
C GLU A 140 -29.25 19.92 -14.67
N GLY A 141 -30.53 19.54 -14.72
CA GLY A 141 -31.04 18.35 -14.01
C GLY A 141 -30.30 17.08 -14.41
N ARG A 142 -29.97 16.91 -15.69
CA ARG A 142 -29.18 15.77 -16.19
C ARG A 142 -27.78 15.72 -15.59
N SER A 143 -27.10 16.87 -15.46
CA SER A 143 -25.79 16.94 -14.80
C SER A 143 -25.85 16.46 -13.34
N TYR A 144 -26.87 16.91 -12.59
CA TYR A 144 -27.08 16.47 -11.21
C TYR A 144 -27.40 14.98 -11.11
N ILE A 145 -28.26 14.47 -12.00
CA ILE A 145 -28.62 13.04 -12.04
C ILE A 145 -27.39 12.18 -12.35
N VAL A 146 -26.51 12.62 -13.26
CA VAL A 146 -25.25 11.93 -13.54
C VAL A 146 -24.39 11.82 -12.29
N GLN A 147 -24.24 12.90 -11.52
CA GLN A 147 -23.50 12.87 -10.26
C GLN A 147 -24.14 11.93 -9.24
N LEU A 148 -25.47 12.02 -9.07
CA LEU A 148 -26.24 11.23 -8.11
C LEU A 148 -26.23 9.73 -8.43
N VAL A 149 -26.38 9.36 -9.70
CA VAL A 149 -26.52 7.97 -10.14
C VAL A 149 -25.16 7.37 -10.47
N VAL A 150 -24.43 7.98 -11.41
CA VAL A 150 -23.17 7.43 -11.92
C VAL A 150 -22.03 7.69 -10.93
N GLY A 151 -21.97 8.91 -10.37
CA GLY A 151 -20.96 9.26 -9.37
C GLY A 151 -21.03 8.34 -8.15
N ASN A 152 -22.17 8.31 -7.48
CA ASN A 152 -22.35 7.49 -6.28
C ASN A 152 -22.26 5.99 -6.58
N GLY A 153 -22.89 5.52 -7.66
CA GLY A 153 -22.93 4.09 -8.00
C GLY A 153 -21.56 3.48 -8.30
N THR A 154 -20.59 4.29 -8.73
CA THR A 154 -19.26 3.80 -9.13
C THR A 154 -18.16 4.09 -8.12
N GLN A 155 -18.36 5.05 -7.21
CA GLN A 155 -17.28 5.57 -6.35
C GLN A 155 -16.66 4.51 -5.44
N PHE A 156 -17.48 3.69 -4.80
CA PHE A 156 -17.01 2.67 -3.86
C PHE A 156 -16.13 1.63 -4.56
N LEU A 157 -16.63 1.03 -5.65
CA LEU A 157 -15.88 -0.01 -6.35
C LEU A 157 -14.59 0.54 -6.98
N THR A 158 -14.63 1.77 -7.53
CA THR A 158 -13.40 2.44 -8.00
C THR A 158 -12.37 2.57 -6.88
N LYS A 159 -12.80 2.87 -5.65
CA LYS A 159 -11.88 3.04 -4.51
C LYS A 159 -11.22 1.73 -4.12
N VAL A 160 -11.96 0.62 -4.15
CA VAL A 160 -11.46 -0.65 -3.62
C VAL A 160 -10.74 -1.51 -4.68
N GLN A 161 -11.21 -1.51 -5.93
CA GLN A 161 -10.72 -2.41 -6.99
C GLN A 161 -10.34 -1.69 -8.29
N GLY A 162 -10.35 -0.35 -8.28
CA GLY A 162 -10.08 0.44 -9.46
C GLY A 162 -11.18 0.31 -10.52
N MET A 163 -11.12 1.17 -11.55
CA MET A 163 -12.03 1.13 -12.68
C MET A 163 -11.23 0.84 -13.96
N PRO A 164 -11.45 -0.30 -14.65
CA PRO A 164 -10.81 -0.58 -15.92
C PRO A 164 -11.11 0.50 -16.97
N ASN A 165 -10.16 0.77 -17.87
CA ASN A 165 -10.31 1.82 -18.89
C ASN A 165 -11.52 1.61 -19.79
N HIS A 166 -11.83 0.37 -20.17
CA HIS A 166 -12.99 0.08 -21.01
C HIS A 166 -14.31 0.34 -20.26
N ILE A 167 -14.39 0.02 -18.96
CA ILE A 167 -15.55 0.35 -18.11
C ILE A 167 -15.75 1.86 -18.01
N LYS A 168 -14.65 2.60 -17.79
CA LYS A 168 -14.67 4.07 -17.80
C LYS A 168 -15.23 4.60 -19.12
N SER A 169 -14.74 4.09 -20.26
CA SER A 169 -15.24 4.49 -21.59
C SER A 169 -16.73 4.17 -21.78
N ILE A 170 -17.21 3.01 -21.33
CA ILE A 170 -18.63 2.63 -21.37
C ILE A 170 -19.47 3.63 -20.56
N LEU A 171 -19.05 3.94 -19.32
CA LEU A 171 -19.77 4.87 -18.45
C LEU A 171 -19.73 6.31 -19.00
N THR A 172 -18.58 6.77 -19.51
CA THR A 172 -18.48 8.09 -20.16
C THR A 172 -19.41 8.19 -21.37
N LYS A 173 -19.51 7.12 -22.19
CA LYS A 173 -20.46 7.07 -23.31
C LYS A 173 -21.90 7.16 -22.80
N LYS A 174 -22.26 6.43 -21.74
CA LYS A 174 -23.60 6.47 -21.13
C LYS A 174 -23.94 7.85 -20.56
N ILE A 175 -22.98 8.50 -19.88
CA ILE A 175 -23.12 9.88 -19.42
C ILE A 175 -23.40 10.80 -20.61
N ARG A 176 -22.61 10.73 -21.67
CA ARG A 176 -22.78 11.57 -22.87
C ARG A 176 -24.15 11.37 -23.51
N ASN A 177 -24.55 10.11 -23.72
CA ASN A 177 -25.85 9.76 -24.27
C ASN A 177 -27.00 10.31 -23.41
N PHE A 178 -26.91 10.12 -22.09
CA PHE A 178 -27.90 10.64 -21.17
C PHE A 178 -27.95 12.18 -21.17
N MET A 179 -26.81 12.88 -21.27
CA MET A 179 -26.81 14.35 -21.32
C MET A 179 -27.55 14.90 -22.55
N TRP A 180 -27.51 14.18 -23.67
CA TRP A 180 -28.06 14.62 -24.95
C TRP A 180 -29.31 13.85 -25.40
N ASN A 181 -29.95 13.11 -24.50
CA ASN A 181 -31.14 12.31 -24.81
C ASN A 181 -30.97 11.42 -26.05
N ASP A 182 -29.82 10.73 -26.13
CA ASP A 182 -29.43 9.86 -27.24
C ASP A 182 -29.37 10.55 -28.63
N ALA A 183 -29.21 11.88 -28.68
CA ALA A 183 -28.96 12.60 -29.92
C ALA A 183 -27.69 12.11 -30.64
N LYS A 184 -27.75 12.04 -31.98
CA LYS A 184 -26.65 11.55 -32.82
C LYS A 184 -25.38 12.40 -32.74
N SER A 185 -25.51 13.70 -32.47
CA SER A 185 -24.39 14.62 -32.26
C SER A 185 -24.48 15.27 -30.89
N SER A 186 -23.34 15.38 -30.21
CA SER A 186 -23.21 16.15 -28.98
C SER A 186 -22.88 17.60 -29.36
N PRO A 187 -23.76 18.58 -29.07
CA PRO A 187 -23.53 19.99 -29.45
C PRO A 187 -22.32 20.63 -28.75
N VAL A 188 -21.91 20.08 -27.61
CA VAL A 188 -20.81 20.59 -26.78
C VAL A 188 -19.87 19.43 -26.42
N SER A 189 -18.57 19.72 -26.39
CA SER A 189 -17.54 18.77 -25.99
C SER A 189 -17.67 18.37 -24.50
N LEU A 190 -17.08 17.24 -24.13
CA LEU A 190 -17.11 16.81 -22.72
C LEU A 190 -16.26 17.73 -21.85
N GLU A 191 -15.15 18.22 -22.37
CA GLU A 191 -14.22 19.14 -21.70
C GLU A 191 -14.95 20.41 -21.25
N THR A 192 -15.79 20.99 -22.12
CA THR A 192 -16.62 22.15 -21.76
C THR A 192 -17.70 21.79 -20.75
N LEU A 193 -18.31 20.61 -20.83
CA LEU A 193 -19.32 20.18 -19.84
C LEU A 193 -18.72 19.98 -18.44
N TYR A 194 -17.49 19.48 -18.36
CA TYR A 194 -16.76 19.29 -17.09
C TYR A 194 -16.39 20.62 -16.41
N ALA A 195 -16.19 21.68 -17.19
CA ALA A 195 -15.77 22.98 -16.66
C ALA A 195 -16.77 23.56 -15.63
N PRO A 196 -16.29 24.43 -14.73
CA PRO A 196 -17.14 25.15 -13.79
C PRO A 196 -18.25 25.97 -14.45
N LYS A 197 -19.40 26.09 -13.77
CA LYS A 197 -20.53 26.92 -14.23
C LYS A 197 -20.15 28.36 -14.57
N HIS A 198 -19.26 28.97 -13.77
CA HIS A 198 -18.79 30.34 -14.01
C HIS A 198 -17.90 30.49 -15.27
N GLN A 199 -17.42 29.38 -15.84
CA GLN A 199 -16.67 29.34 -17.10
C GLN A 199 -17.55 28.88 -18.28
N GLY A 200 -18.88 28.87 -18.11
CA GLY A 200 -19.82 28.41 -19.12
C GLY A 200 -20.02 26.89 -19.16
N GLY A 201 -19.38 26.14 -18.26
CA GLY A 201 -19.55 24.68 -18.15
C GLY A 201 -20.75 24.25 -17.31
N LYS A 202 -20.85 22.94 -17.02
CA LYS A 202 -21.98 22.35 -16.29
C LYS A 202 -21.57 21.59 -15.03
N ASN A 203 -20.30 21.66 -14.61
CA ASN A 203 -19.76 20.85 -13.51
C ASN A 203 -20.09 19.35 -13.69
N LEU A 204 -20.08 18.86 -14.93
CA LEU A 204 -20.40 17.47 -15.20
C LEU A 204 -19.32 16.56 -14.59
N LEU A 205 -19.72 15.39 -14.10
CA LEU A 205 -18.81 14.40 -13.53
C LEU A 205 -17.77 13.94 -14.57
N ASP A 206 -16.51 14.29 -14.32
CA ASP A 206 -15.36 13.71 -15.02
C ASP A 206 -14.86 12.46 -14.27
N LEU A 207 -15.20 11.29 -14.82
CA LEU A 207 -14.76 10.00 -14.27
C LEU A 207 -13.24 9.84 -14.27
N GLN A 208 -12.52 10.40 -15.25
CA GLN A 208 -11.07 10.30 -15.32
C GLN A 208 -10.43 11.06 -14.15
N SER A 209 -10.79 12.33 -13.99
CA SER A 209 -10.28 13.17 -12.91
C SER A 209 -10.67 12.64 -11.53
N ARG A 210 -11.93 12.20 -11.35
CA ARG A 210 -12.36 11.59 -10.09
C ARG A 210 -11.59 10.31 -9.78
N ASN A 211 -11.39 9.42 -10.75
CA ASN A 211 -10.67 8.17 -10.51
C ASN A 211 -9.20 8.44 -10.13
N LYS A 212 -8.54 9.44 -10.75
CA LYS A 212 -7.21 9.90 -10.34
C LYS A 212 -7.22 10.42 -8.89
N ALA A 213 -8.18 11.26 -8.53
CA ALA A 213 -8.32 11.78 -7.16
C ALA A 213 -8.51 10.66 -6.13
N ILE A 214 -9.34 9.66 -6.43
CA ILE A 214 -9.53 8.48 -5.58
C ILE A 214 -8.21 7.73 -5.36
N MET A 215 -7.41 7.55 -6.43
CA MET A 215 -6.10 6.90 -6.35
C MET A 215 -5.07 7.74 -5.58
N LEU A 216 -5.07 9.06 -5.74
CA LEU A 216 -4.24 9.97 -4.93
C LEU A 216 -4.57 9.85 -3.44
N MET A 217 -5.85 9.74 -3.08
CA MET A 217 -6.23 9.51 -1.70
C MET A 217 -5.82 8.11 -1.19
N THR A 218 -5.76 7.10 -2.06
CA THR A 218 -5.18 5.79 -1.72
C THR A 218 -3.67 5.90 -1.50
N LEU A 219 -2.96 6.63 -2.37
CA LEU A 219 -1.54 6.90 -2.22
C LEU A 219 -1.24 7.65 -0.92
N LYS A 220 -1.96 8.75 -0.64
CA LYS A 220 -1.87 9.46 0.64
C LYS A 220 -2.06 8.51 1.82
N SER A 221 -3.14 7.72 1.78
CA SER A 221 -3.41 6.74 2.84
C SER A 221 -2.34 5.67 2.96
N LEU A 222 -1.62 5.31 1.89
CA LEU A 222 -0.50 4.37 1.97
C LEU A 222 0.74 5.00 2.61
N LEU A 223 0.94 6.30 2.41
CA LEU A 223 2.10 7.06 2.86
C LEU A 223 1.97 7.55 4.31
N CYS A 224 0.75 7.81 4.79
CA CYS A 224 0.51 8.20 6.19
C CYS A 224 0.65 6.98 7.13
N ASN A 225 1.59 7.03 8.07
CA ASN A 225 1.74 6.01 9.11
C ASN A 225 1.16 6.51 10.43
N ASN A 226 -0.17 6.43 10.61
CA ASN A 226 -0.72 6.61 11.95
C ASN A 226 -0.12 5.52 12.87
N SER A 227 0.04 5.82 14.15
CA SER A 227 0.73 5.01 15.19
C SER A 227 0.45 3.49 15.24
N ASN A 228 -0.57 3.00 14.52
CA ASN A 228 -0.68 1.62 14.06
C ASN A 228 -0.74 1.57 12.52
N GLN A 229 0.37 1.20 11.87
CA GLN A 229 0.38 0.99 10.42
C GLN A 229 -0.65 -0.09 10.08
N ALA A 230 -1.65 0.26 9.28
CA ALA A 230 -2.74 -0.62 8.95
C ALA A 230 -2.21 -1.85 8.19
N ILE A 231 -2.76 -3.03 8.50
CA ILE A 231 -2.32 -4.32 7.93
C ILE A 231 -2.20 -4.27 6.40
N TRP A 232 -3.09 -3.54 5.72
CA TRP A 232 -3.08 -3.42 4.27
C TRP A 232 -1.86 -2.62 3.75
N GLN A 233 -1.36 -1.62 4.48
CA GLN A 233 -0.17 -0.84 4.10
C GLN A 233 1.06 -1.74 4.16
N ASN A 234 1.21 -2.50 5.24
CA ASN A 234 2.27 -3.49 5.40
C ASN A 234 2.22 -4.55 4.29
N THR A 235 1.02 -5.04 3.99
CA THR A 235 0.79 -5.98 2.88
C THR A 235 1.22 -5.37 1.55
N ALA A 236 0.84 -4.11 1.25
CA ALA A 236 1.23 -3.43 0.02
C ALA A 236 2.75 -3.24 -0.08
N HIS A 237 3.42 -2.79 0.98
CA HIS A 237 4.88 -2.66 1.01
C HIS A 237 5.60 -3.99 0.81
N ALA A 238 5.13 -5.06 1.45
CA ALA A 238 5.66 -6.41 1.27
C ALA A 238 5.49 -6.87 -0.19
N LEU A 239 4.32 -6.68 -0.78
CA LEU A 239 4.05 -7.01 -2.18
C LEU A 239 4.95 -6.22 -3.15
N TYR A 240 5.19 -4.93 -2.88
CA TYR A 240 6.14 -4.14 -3.65
C TYR A 240 7.57 -4.67 -3.52
N ALA A 241 8.03 -5.02 -2.32
CA ALA A 241 9.34 -5.59 -2.08
C ALA A 241 9.56 -6.94 -2.80
N MET A 242 8.48 -7.73 -2.98
CA MET A 242 8.50 -8.97 -3.75
C MET A 242 8.56 -8.75 -5.27
N ASN A 243 8.09 -7.58 -5.75
CA ASN A 243 7.95 -7.27 -7.18
C ASN A 243 8.91 -6.16 -7.66
N VAL A 244 10.11 -6.13 -7.09
CA VAL A 244 11.19 -5.21 -7.50
C VAL A 244 11.57 -5.43 -8.96
N SER A 245 11.79 -4.34 -9.70
CA SER A 245 12.16 -4.39 -11.11
C SER A 245 13.50 -5.12 -11.34
N TYR A 246 13.68 -5.68 -12.53
CA TYR A 246 14.88 -6.47 -12.88
C TYR A 246 16.20 -5.73 -12.61
N LYS A 247 16.24 -4.41 -12.87
CA LYS A 247 17.42 -3.55 -12.59
C LYS A 247 17.86 -3.59 -11.12
N HIS A 248 16.94 -3.88 -10.22
CA HIS A 248 17.13 -3.91 -8.77
C HIS A 248 16.95 -5.31 -8.17
N LYS A 249 16.89 -6.38 -8.98
CA LYS A 249 16.70 -7.77 -8.52
C LYS A 249 17.79 -8.24 -7.53
N LYS A 250 19.00 -7.68 -7.64
CA LYS A 250 20.15 -8.02 -6.78
C LYS A 250 20.10 -7.37 -5.38
N ILE A 251 19.09 -6.53 -5.11
CA ILE A 251 18.89 -5.93 -3.79
C ILE A 251 18.51 -7.03 -2.79
N ASP A 252 19.22 -7.06 -1.68
CA ASP A 252 18.98 -7.93 -0.53
C ASP A 252 17.54 -7.77 -0.02
N ASN A 253 16.78 -8.86 0.05
CA ASN A 253 15.36 -8.82 0.44
C ASN A 253 15.16 -8.19 1.82
N ASN A 254 16.09 -8.40 2.74
CA ASN A 254 15.99 -7.87 4.10
C ASN A 254 16.14 -6.34 4.18
N THR A 255 16.55 -5.68 3.09
CA THR A 255 16.69 -4.21 3.04
C THR A 255 15.50 -3.52 2.40
N LYS A 256 14.57 -4.26 1.80
CA LYS A 256 13.41 -3.71 1.10
C LYS A 256 12.33 -3.40 2.13
N MET A 257 12.23 -2.15 2.52
CA MET A 257 11.27 -1.68 3.52
C MET A 257 10.11 -0.97 2.85
N ASN A 258 10.39 0.16 2.21
CA ASN A 258 9.37 1.00 1.60
C ASN A 258 9.93 1.63 0.32
N MET A 259 9.31 1.31 -0.81
CA MET A 259 9.74 1.80 -2.13
C MET A 259 9.68 3.33 -2.26
N PHE A 260 8.82 4.01 -1.49
CA PHE A 260 8.70 5.46 -1.54
C PHE A 260 9.78 6.17 -0.72
N LEU A 261 10.37 5.48 0.27
CA LEU A 261 11.47 6.00 1.09
C LEU A 261 12.86 5.58 0.58
N GLN A 262 12.92 4.75 -0.46
CA GLN A 262 14.14 4.12 -0.98
C GLN A 262 14.32 4.36 -2.48
N SER A 263 15.54 4.15 -2.97
CA SER A 263 15.95 4.42 -4.36
C SER A 263 15.62 3.29 -5.36
N TRP A 264 15.03 2.19 -4.90
CA TRP A 264 14.65 1.07 -5.76
C TRP A 264 13.20 1.17 -6.22
N ASN A 265 12.92 0.56 -7.37
CA ASN A 265 11.61 0.64 -8.03
C ASN A 265 11.03 -0.74 -8.35
N ILE A 266 9.71 -0.82 -8.40
CA ILE A 266 8.96 -2.00 -8.83
C ILE A 266 8.78 -2.06 -10.35
N THR A 267 8.45 -3.24 -10.86
CA THR A 267 7.94 -3.39 -12.23
C THR A 267 6.46 -2.98 -12.31
N THR A 268 6.13 -2.11 -13.27
CA THR A 268 4.74 -1.66 -13.54
C THR A 268 4.19 -2.22 -14.85
N ARG A 269 4.84 -3.27 -15.40
CA ARG A 269 4.42 -3.97 -16.63
C ARG A 269 3.22 -4.89 -16.34
N GLN A 270 2.58 -5.41 -17.39
CA GLN A 270 1.37 -6.23 -17.27
C GLN A 270 1.61 -7.64 -16.67
N ASN A 271 2.81 -8.22 -16.82
CA ASN A 271 3.14 -9.57 -16.33
C ASN A 271 3.73 -9.55 -14.92
N THR A 272 3.08 -8.87 -13.98
CA THR A 272 3.53 -8.84 -12.58
C THR A 272 2.53 -9.56 -11.70
N ASN A 273 2.99 -10.08 -10.56
CA ASN A 273 2.12 -10.68 -9.56
C ASN A 273 1.45 -9.62 -8.67
N LEU A 274 1.54 -8.33 -9.05
CA LEU A 274 0.89 -7.23 -8.36
C LEU A 274 -0.50 -7.02 -8.93
N SER A 275 -1.45 -6.70 -8.04
CA SER A 275 -2.78 -6.26 -8.47
C SER A 275 -2.67 -4.96 -9.27
N GLN A 276 -3.62 -4.75 -10.19
CA GLN A 276 -3.64 -3.53 -11.00
C GLN A 276 -3.76 -2.28 -10.14
N ASP A 277 -4.48 -2.33 -9.02
CA ASP A 277 -4.66 -1.17 -8.13
C ASP A 277 -3.34 -0.70 -7.52
N LEU A 278 -2.50 -1.62 -7.04
CA LEU A 278 -1.18 -1.29 -6.51
C LEU A 278 -0.27 -0.74 -7.60
N ILE A 279 -0.35 -1.26 -8.83
CA ILE A 279 0.38 -0.71 -9.98
C ILE A 279 -0.09 0.72 -10.28
N GLN A 280 -1.39 0.99 -10.22
CA GLN A 280 -1.94 2.33 -10.47
C GLN A 280 -1.50 3.32 -9.40
N VAL A 281 -1.45 2.95 -8.13
CA VAL A 281 -0.91 3.79 -7.05
C VAL A 281 0.52 4.24 -7.38
N VAL A 282 1.39 3.32 -7.82
CA VAL A 282 2.77 3.65 -8.21
C VAL A 282 2.84 4.49 -9.48
N LYS A 283 1.96 4.26 -10.46
CA LYS A 283 1.88 5.10 -11.66
C LYS A 283 1.48 6.53 -11.33
N GLN A 284 0.49 6.71 -10.45
CA GLN A 284 0.06 8.04 -10.00
C GLN A 284 1.18 8.75 -9.24
N ALA A 285 1.88 8.07 -8.33
CA ALA A 285 3.03 8.66 -7.63
C ALA A 285 4.11 9.18 -8.61
N LYS A 286 4.35 8.46 -9.72
CA LYS A 286 5.28 8.90 -10.77
C LYS A 286 4.73 10.04 -11.63
N GLU A 287 3.46 9.96 -12.03
CA GLU A 287 2.78 10.98 -12.83
C GLU A 287 2.81 12.34 -12.13
N TYR A 288 2.56 12.35 -10.82
CA TYR A 288 2.58 13.56 -10.00
C TYR A 288 3.97 13.88 -9.40
N ASN A 289 5.02 13.18 -9.82
CA ASN A 289 6.40 13.42 -9.39
C ASN A 289 6.56 13.46 -7.86
N LEU A 290 5.93 12.52 -7.15
CA LEU A 290 6.00 12.41 -5.69
C LEU A 290 7.47 12.31 -5.24
N LYS A 291 7.87 13.22 -4.37
CA LYS A 291 9.19 13.26 -3.75
C LYS A 291 9.04 13.56 -2.27
N ILE A 292 9.97 13.04 -1.48
CA ILE A 292 10.08 13.41 -0.07
C ILE A 292 10.94 14.65 0.01
N ASP A 293 10.44 15.69 0.65
CA ASP A 293 11.27 16.82 1.04
C ASP A 293 11.91 16.52 2.41
N ALA A 294 13.24 16.43 2.46
CA ALA A 294 13.93 16.18 3.71
C ALA A 294 13.83 17.34 4.71
N ARG A 295 13.59 18.56 4.22
CA ARG A 295 13.54 19.78 5.04
C ARG A 295 12.29 19.83 5.91
N THR A 296 11.22 19.20 5.46
CA THR A 296 9.96 19.09 6.20
C THR A 296 9.94 17.90 7.16
N LEU A 297 10.94 17.01 7.12
CA LEU A 297 11.08 15.90 8.07
C LEU A 297 11.66 16.38 9.40
N THR A 298 11.00 15.96 10.50
CA THR A 298 11.54 16.08 11.85
C THR A 298 12.81 15.22 12.03
N ASN A 299 13.62 15.50 13.05
CA ASN A 299 14.77 14.66 13.40
C ASN A 299 14.38 13.20 13.68
N GLU A 300 13.25 12.99 14.37
CA GLU A 300 12.68 11.65 14.56
C GLU A 300 12.34 11.01 13.21
N GLY A 301 11.79 11.80 12.29
CA GLY A 301 11.47 11.34 10.96
C GLY A 301 12.68 10.86 10.15
N LYS A 302 13.74 11.66 10.17
CA LYS A 302 15.03 11.31 9.55
C LYS A 302 15.64 10.06 10.20
N CYS A 303 15.50 9.90 11.51
CA CYS A 303 15.95 8.70 12.24
C CYS A 303 15.24 7.41 11.80
N LYS A 304 13.95 7.48 11.46
CA LYS A 304 13.18 6.32 10.98
C LYS A 304 13.43 5.98 9.49
N MET A 305 14.17 6.81 8.76
CA MET A 305 14.48 6.55 7.34
C MET A 305 15.30 5.26 7.16
N PRO A 306 15.07 4.48 6.09
CA PRO A 306 15.89 3.31 5.75
C PRO A 306 17.32 3.74 5.42
N LEU A 307 18.31 3.12 6.09
CA LEU A 307 19.73 3.40 5.85
C LEU A 307 20.19 2.85 4.48
N TRP A 308 19.73 1.65 4.14
CA TRP A 308 20.13 0.96 2.92
C TRP A 308 19.25 1.38 1.75
N TYR A 309 19.86 1.67 0.60
CA TYR A 309 19.15 2.18 -0.57
C TYR A 309 18.26 3.37 -0.24
N HIS A 310 18.68 4.22 0.70
CA HIS A 310 18.05 5.49 1.05
C HIS A 310 17.62 6.27 -0.21
N ASN A 311 16.53 7.05 -0.17
CA ASN A 311 16.07 7.81 -1.34
C ASN A 311 17.14 8.77 -1.90
N ALA A 312 17.99 9.32 -1.03
CA ALA A 312 19.16 10.13 -1.35
C ALA A 312 20.44 9.30 -1.62
N SER A 313 20.35 7.99 -1.82
CA SER A 313 21.50 7.13 -2.07
C SER A 313 22.23 7.49 -3.37
N SER A 314 23.55 7.57 -3.27
CA SER A 314 24.47 7.71 -4.40
C SER A 314 25.09 6.36 -4.81
N THR A 315 25.78 6.33 -5.95
CA THR A 315 26.56 5.16 -6.39
C THR A 315 27.59 4.70 -5.35
N LYS A 316 28.15 5.63 -4.57
CA LYS A 316 29.09 5.34 -3.47
C LYS A 316 28.41 4.55 -2.35
N THR A 317 27.24 4.99 -1.89
CA THR A 317 26.47 4.29 -0.84
C THR A 317 26.03 2.89 -1.27
N ASN A 318 25.68 2.71 -2.55
CA ASN A 318 25.33 1.40 -3.11
C ASN A 318 26.51 0.41 -3.12
N ARG A 319 27.74 0.89 -3.37
CA ARG A 319 28.95 0.05 -3.28
C ARG A 319 29.19 -0.43 -1.84
N ILE A 320 28.99 0.46 -0.86
CA ILE A 320 29.16 0.11 0.56
C ILE A 320 28.12 -0.94 0.97
N THR A 321 26.87 -0.78 0.52
CA THR A 321 25.76 -1.70 0.81
C THR A 321 26.09 -3.15 0.41
N ASN A 322 26.76 -3.35 -0.72
CA ASN A 322 27.11 -4.68 -1.23
C ASN A 322 28.46 -5.23 -0.71
N SER A 323 29.22 -4.44 0.05
CA SER A 323 30.50 -4.85 0.62
C SER A 323 30.35 -5.95 1.69
N LYS A 324 31.46 -6.63 2.02
CA LYS A 324 31.49 -7.61 3.13
C LYS A 324 31.03 -6.98 4.46
N GLN A 325 31.42 -5.73 4.70
CA GLN A 325 31.01 -4.97 5.89
C GLN A 325 29.52 -4.63 5.85
N GLY A 326 29.01 -4.17 4.71
CA GLY A 326 27.57 -3.89 4.54
C GLY A 326 26.70 -5.11 4.83
N LYS A 327 27.08 -6.28 4.32
CA LYS A 327 26.39 -7.55 4.63
C LYS A 327 26.45 -7.91 6.11
N CYS A 328 27.62 -7.73 6.75
CA CYS A 328 27.79 -7.96 8.18
C CYS A 328 26.92 -7.03 9.03
N LEU A 329 26.84 -5.74 8.67
CA LEU A 329 26.02 -4.74 9.35
C LEU A 329 24.53 -5.07 9.32
N ARG A 330 24.05 -5.69 8.24
CA ARG A 330 22.65 -6.16 8.16
C ARG A 330 22.44 -7.45 8.92
N ASN A 331 23.25 -8.46 8.63
CA ASN A 331 22.96 -9.82 9.08
C ASN A 331 23.28 -10.02 10.55
N ASN A 332 24.39 -9.44 11.03
CA ASN A 332 24.91 -9.68 12.38
C ASN A 332 24.58 -8.52 13.32
N HIS A 333 24.76 -7.27 12.86
CA HIS A 333 24.50 -6.07 13.68
C HIS A 333 23.04 -5.58 13.64
N LYS A 334 22.22 -6.11 12.72
CA LYS A 334 20.80 -5.74 12.54
C LYS A 334 20.54 -4.24 12.35
N ILE A 335 21.44 -3.55 11.64
CA ILE A 335 21.28 -2.12 11.33
C ILE A 335 20.43 -1.96 10.08
N TYR A 336 19.30 -1.26 10.16
CA TYR A 336 18.40 -1.03 9.02
C TYR A 336 17.97 0.43 8.87
N THR A 337 17.89 1.19 9.95
CA THR A 337 17.46 2.59 9.97
C THR A 337 18.64 3.55 10.19
N VAL A 338 18.43 4.83 9.91
CA VAL A 338 19.38 5.89 10.25
C VAL A 338 19.61 5.95 11.77
N LYS A 339 18.56 5.72 12.58
CA LYS A 339 18.67 5.60 14.04
C LYS A 339 19.62 4.48 14.47
N ASP A 340 19.46 3.27 13.94
CA ASP A 340 20.34 2.13 14.28
C ASP A 340 21.81 2.47 13.98
N ALA A 341 22.05 3.19 12.87
CA ALA A 341 23.37 3.65 12.49
C ALA A 341 23.93 4.72 13.44
N ILE A 342 23.10 5.65 13.91
CA ILE A 342 23.50 6.65 14.90
C ILE A 342 23.80 5.95 16.24
N ASP A 343 22.89 5.12 16.72
CA ASP A 343 23.00 4.42 18.02
C ASP A 343 24.25 3.54 18.11
N ILE A 344 24.62 2.84 17.02
CA ILE A 344 25.87 2.08 17.05
C ILE A 344 27.09 3.01 17.08
N THR A 345 27.02 4.21 16.50
CA THR A 345 28.16 5.15 16.46
C THR A 345 28.34 5.95 17.74
N THR A 346 27.25 6.24 18.46
CA THR A 346 27.26 7.01 19.72
C THR A 346 27.55 6.10 20.93
N ASN A 347 27.00 4.89 20.96
CA ASN A 347 27.16 3.97 22.10
C ASN A 347 28.47 3.18 22.06
N GLN A 348 29.62 3.85 21.97
CA GLN A 348 30.93 3.19 22.00
C GLN A 348 31.60 3.34 23.37
N PRO A 349 32.15 2.25 23.94
CA PRO A 349 32.83 2.32 25.23
C PRO A 349 34.13 3.12 25.11
N ASN A 350 34.54 3.80 26.19
CA ASN A 350 35.74 4.65 26.23
C ASN A 350 37.04 3.93 25.82
N ASN A 351 37.12 2.61 26.04
CA ASN A 351 38.26 1.77 25.66
C ASN A 351 38.18 1.21 24.22
N HIS A 352 37.20 1.67 23.42
CA HIS A 352 37.07 1.25 22.04
C HIS A 352 38.26 1.71 21.19
N LYS A 353 38.84 0.79 20.41
CA LYS A 353 39.94 1.08 19.49
C LYS A 353 39.41 1.10 18.07
N ILE A 354 39.54 2.26 17.42
CA ILE A 354 39.12 2.49 16.03
C ILE A 354 40.04 1.76 15.04
N SER A 355 41.30 1.53 15.42
CA SER A 355 42.29 0.79 14.64
C SER A 355 42.54 -0.61 15.22
N GLY A 356 42.46 -1.63 14.35
CA GLY A 356 42.81 -3.03 14.67
C GLY A 356 41.63 -4.01 14.63
N LYS A 357 41.90 -5.25 14.17
CA LYS A 357 40.87 -6.32 14.02
C LYS A 357 40.30 -6.80 15.38
N LYS A 358 41.06 -6.65 16.46
CA LYS A 358 40.82 -7.27 17.78
C LYS A 358 40.70 -6.26 18.92
N CYS A 359 39.91 -5.19 18.77
CA CYS A 359 39.53 -4.35 19.92
C CYS A 359 38.96 -5.22 21.06
N LYS A 360 39.47 -5.03 22.29
CA LYS A 360 39.14 -5.84 23.46
C LYS A 360 37.93 -5.33 24.28
N CYS A 361 37.27 -4.26 23.85
CA CYS A 361 36.09 -3.77 24.55
C CYS A 361 34.94 -4.78 24.52
N GLU A 362 34.07 -4.72 25.53
CA GLU A 362 32.97 -5.68 25.73
C GLU A 362 32.03 -5.73 24.53
N LYS A 363 31.60 -4.56 24.03
CA LYS A 363 30.78 -4.45 22.82
C LYS A 363 31.42 -5.15 21.62
N CYS A 364 32.72 -4.98 21.37
CA CYS A 364 33.40 -5.67 20.27
C CYS A 364 33.54 -7.19 20.51
N LYS A 365 33.58 -7.67 21.76
CA LYS A 365 33.57 -9.10 22.06
C LYS A 365 32.20 -9.69 21.76
N GLU A 366 31.13 -9.03 22.19
CA GLU A 366 29.74 -9.42 21.93
C GLU A 366 29.42 -9.43 20.43
N GLU A 367 29.85 -8.42 19.68
CA GLU A 367 29.64 -8.41 18.23
C GLU A 367 30.39 -9.54 17.52
N ARG A 368 31.55 -9.97 18.05
CA ARG A 368 32.28 -11.13 17.52
C ARG A 368 31.58 -12.45 17.83
N SER A 369 30.95 -12.60 19.01
CA SER A 369 30.17 -13.80 19.32
C SER A 369 28.93 -13.92 18.44
N LYS A 370 28.38 -12.79 17.98
CA LYS A 370 27.33 -12.72 16.94
C LYS A 370 27.85 -12.95 15.51
N GLY A 371 29.13 -13.28 15.34
CA GLY A 371 29.73 -13.63 14.04
C GLY A 371 30.37 -12.46 13.27
N CYS A 372 30.49 -11.26 13.83
CA CYS A 372 31.23 -10.17 13.17
C CYS A 372 32.75 -10.41 13.24
N THR A 373 33.43 -10.41 12.09
CA THR A 373 34.88 -10.63 12.05
C THR A 373 35.71 -9.41 12.43
N ASN A 374 35.17 -8.20 12.25
CA ASN A 374 35.87 -6.95 12.55
C ASN A 374 34.88 -5.82 12.88
N PRO A 375 34.46 -5.69 14.15
CA PRO A 375 33.50 -4.67 14.58
C PRO A 375 33.97 -3.24 14.33
N ALA A 376 35.27 -2.94 14.54
CA ALA A 376 35.82 -1.60 14.31
C ALA A 376 35.71 -1.17 12.84
N LYS A 377 35.95 -2.10 11.89
CA LYS A 377 35.77 -1.82 10.46
C LYS A 377 34.28 -1.65 10.09
N CYS A 378 33.39 -2.41 10.71
CA CYS A 378 31.94 -2.23 10.54
C CYS A 378 31.50 -0.85 11.05
N LEU A 379 31.97 -0.42 12.21
CA LEU A 379 31.71 0.92 12.76
C LEU A 379 32.20 2.04 11.84
N LEU A 380 33.42 1.94 11.31
CA LEU A 380 33.94 2.90 10.32
C LEU A 380 33.10 2.94 9.05
N THR A 381 32.57 1.79 8.64
CA THR A 381 31.69 1.68 7.47
C THR A 381 30.35 2.39 7.71
N VAL A 382 29.77 2.26 8.90
CA VAL A 382 28.55 2.99 9.29
C VAL A 382 28.78 4.50 9.33
N LYS A 383 29.88 4.96 9.95
CA LYS A 383 30.24 6.39 9.96
C LYS A 383 30.37 6.93 8.54
N LYS A 384 31.00 6.16 7.64
CA LYS A 384 31.10 6.52 6.22
C LYS A 384 29.72 6.61 5.55
N LEU A 385 28.80 5.69 5.82
CA LEU A 385 27.44 5.75 5.28
C LEU A 385 26.69 7.00 5.72
N LEU A 386 26.72 7.32 7.02
CA LEU A 386 26.08 8.54 7.55
C LEU A 386 26.70 9.81 6.94
N ASN A 387 28.02 9.84 6.76
CA ASN A 387 28.73 10.96 6.15
C ASN A 387 28.50 11.11 4.63
N GLU A 388 27.95 10.11 3.96
CA GLU A 388 27.58 10.19 2.54
C GLU A 388 26.11 10.63 2.35
N LEU A 389 25.30 10.62 3.40
CA LEU A 389 23.95 11.20 3.35
C LEU A 389 24.06 12.73 3.21
N PRO A 390 23.28 13.39 2.34
CA PRO A 390 23.32 14.84 2.25
C PRO A 390 22.93 15.50 3.58
N PRO A 391 23.45 16.70 3.92
CA PRO A 391 23.24 17.32 5.23
C PRO A 391 21.78 17.42 5.66
N HIS A 392 20.88 17.78 4.72
CA HIS A 392 19.45 17.91 5.00
C HIS A 392 18.75 16.58 5.34
N TRP A 393 19.34 15.43 5.00
CA TRP A 393 18.85 14.09 5.38
C TRP A 393 19.39 13.59 6.71
N ARG A 394 20.38 14.28 7.30
CA ARG A 394 20.93 13.89 8.60
C ARG A 394 20.06 14.45 9.71
N PRO A 395 19.70 13.65 10.73
CA PRO A 395 19.18 14.19 11.98
C PRO A 395 20.20 15.17 12.54
N GLN A 396 19.75 16.38 12.88
CA GLN A 396 20.62 17.36 13.54
C GLN A 396 20.72 17.03 15.03
N ASN A 397 21.90 17.19 15.62
CA ASN A 397 22.01 17.32 17.07
C ASN A 397 21.36 18.66 17.42
N ASN A 398 20.28 18.66 18.21
CA ASN A 398 19.56 19.88 18.60
C ASN A 398 20.54 20.95 19.10
N ASP A 399 20.58 22.10 18.42
CA ASP A 399 20.14 23.39 18.96
C ASP A 399 20.20 24.44 17.84
N ARG A 400 19.12 25.24 17.73
CA ARG A 400 18.88 26.37 16.82
C ARG A 400 18.27 26.06 15.45
N TYR A 401 16.95 26.16 15.40
CA TYR A 401 16.29 26.95 14.37
C TYR A 401 15.30 27.89 15.08
N GLU A 402 15.80 29.07 15.46
CA GLU A 402 14.95 30.25 15.43
C GLU A 402 14.65 30.54 13.95
N ASN A 403 13.44 31.04 13.71
CA ASN A 403 12.92 31.40 12.40
C ASN A 403 13.87 32.39 11.70
N GLU A 404 14.56 31.96 10.65
CA GLU A 404 15.08 32.88 9.64
C GLU A 404 14.06 32.93 8.51
N GLU A 405 13.22 33.98 8.54
CA GLU A 405 12.58 34.51 7.36
C GLU A 405 13.68 34.95 6.38
N THR A 406 14.04 34.09 5.43
CA THR A 406 14.84 34.51 4.29
C THR A 406 13.92 35.15 3.27
N SER A 407 13.91 36.48 3.27
CA SER A 407 13.50 37.30 2.14
C SER A 407 14.43 37.04 0.95
N ASP A 408 13.95 36.37 -0.08
CA ASP A 408 14.64 36.38 -1.39
C ASP A 408 13.68 36.89 -2.46
N LYS A 409 13.98 38.11 -2.89
CA LYS A 409 13.53 38.69 -4.15
C LYS A 409 14.23 37.97 -5.31
N GLU A 410 13.52 37.91 -6.43
CA GLU A 410 14.01 37.64 -7.79
C GLU A 410 14.31 36.18 -8.18
N SER A 411 13.29 35.54 -8.73
CA SER A 411 13.38 34.99 -10.09
C SER A 411 11.97 34.85 -10.67
N GLN A 412 11.52 35.92 -11.35
CA GLN A 412 10.48 35.83 -12.33
C GLN A 412 11.01 35.00 -13.51
N ASP A 413 10.27 33.93 -13.80
CA ASP A 413 9.74 33.61 -15.14
C ASP A 413 9.91 32.11 -15.44
N TYR A 414 8.93 31.30 -15.02
CA TYR A 414 8.49 30.06 -15.67
C TYR A 414 7.12 29.69 -15.06
N ASN A 415 6.06 30.20 -15.69
CA ASN A 415 4.69 29.79 -15.42
C ASN A 415 4.46 28.37 -15.96
N ASP A 416 4.59 27.37 -15.09
CA ASP A 416 3.81 26.15 -15.16
C ASP A 416 3.42 25.73 -13.74
N ALA A 417 2.12 25.58 -13.51
CA ALA A 417 1.50 25.52 -12.20
C ALA A 417 2.01 24.35 -11.34
N ILE A 418 3.04 24.58 -10.54
CA ILE A 418 3.29 23.80 -9.32
C ILE A 418 2.10 24.08 -8.40
N LYS A 419 1.14 23.15 -8.36
CA LYS A 419 0.12 23.14 -7.32
C LYS A 419 0.78 22.70 -6.02
N THR A 420 1.38 23.63 -5.30
CA THR A 420 1.78 23.44 -3.91
C THR A 420 0.51 23.29 -3.10
N PHE A 421 0.26 22.09 -2.56
CA PHE A 421 -0.87 21.86 -1.67
C PHE A 421 -0.49 22.38 -0.29
N GLU A 422 -0.68 23.67 -0.04
CA GLU A 422 -0.51 24.26 1.28
C GLU A 422 -1.68 23.84 2.17
N TYR A 423 -1.47 22.79 2.95
CA TYR A 423 -2.35 22.44 4.04
C TYR A 423 -1.70 22.95 5.34
N LYS A 424 -2.26 24.01 5.92
CA LYS A 424 -1.88 24.47 7.26
C LYS A 424 -2.31 23.40 8.28
N LEU A 425 -1.38 22.55 8.71
CA LEU A 425 -1.56 21.65 9.85
C LEU A 425 -0.87 22.22 11.09
N PRO A 426 -1.46 22.00 12.28
CA PRO A 426 -0.79 22.27 13.54
C PRO A 426 0.50 21.45 13.60
N THR A 427 1.55 22.09 14.07
CA THR A 427 2.83 21.49 14.43
C THR A 427 2.62 20.24 15.29
N SER A 428 2.83 19.05 14.71
CA SER A 428 2.86 17.79 15.46
C SER A 428 3.85 16.79 14.84
N ASN A 429 4.35 15.89 15.68
CA ASN A 429 5.72 15.37 15.71
C ASN A 429 6.12 14.30 14.67
N GLU A 430 5.38 14.09 13.58
CA GLU A 430 5.54 12.86 12.79
C GLU A 430 5.79 13.10 11.28
N ILE A 431 6.45 12.14 10.61
CA ILE A 431 6.91 12.07 9.20
C ILE A 431 5.84 12.45 8.16
N HIS A 432 4.59 12.56 8.57
CA HIS A 432 3.39 12.52 7.74
C HIS A 432 3.16 13.76 6.88
N ASN A 433 3.88 14.86 7.12
CA ASN A 433 3.69 16.11 6.39
C ASN A 433 4.75 16.35 5.28
N ALA A 434 5.68 15.41 5.09
CA ALA A 434 6.80 15.54 4.13
C ALA A 434 6.61 14.81 2.79
N LEU A 435 5.47 14.12 2.64
CA LEU A 435 5.02 13.34 1.49
C LEU A 435 3.67 13.87 1.02
#